data_AF-A0A286GCE3-F1
#
_entry.id   AF-A0A286GCE3-F1
#
_cell.length_a   1.000
_cell.length_b   1.000
_cell.length_c   1.000
_cell.angle_alpha   90.00
_cell.angle_beta   90.00
_cell.angle_gamma   90.00
#
_symmetry.space_group_name_H-M   'P 1'
#
loop_
_entity.id
_entity.type
_entity.pdbx_description
1 polymer ?
#
loop_
_entity_poly.entity_id
_entity_poly.type
_entity_poly.pdbx_seq_one_letter_code
_entity_poly.pdbx_strand_id
1 'polypeptide(L)'
;MKTSIKLLVSALVVSFMTSVSSPVRADDHKSQNKVFAAVMFPAAKNSKLWLCLEKYKSESKIDLTLVNEQGDILFHEVVSGKNSRQTAYRQQFDMSELKDGTYTFRISAGSQKEERSFKLSTPTVEEVQPARIIAIK
;
A
#
# COMPACT_ATOMS: atom_id res chain seq x y z
N MET A 1 10.30 -30.71 63.64
CA MET A 1 9.10 -30.43 62.80
C MET A 1 8.87 -28.93 62.78
N LYS A 2 8.81 -28.32 61.58
CA LYS A 2 8.01 -27.12 61.21
C LYS A 2 8.28 -26.83 59.73
N THR A 3 7.21 -26.70 58.97
CA THR A 3 7.03 -27.09 57.57
C THR A 3 7.23 -25.95 56.57
N SER A 4 7.75 -26.31 55.40
CA SER A 4 7.94 -25.46 54.21
C SER A 4 6.61 -25.16 53.49
N ILE A 5 6.46 -23.97 52.93
CA ILE A 5 5.43 -23.68 51.91
C ILE A 5 6.11 -23.00 50.72
N LYS A 6 6.19 -23.73 49.61
CA LYS A 6 6.53 -23.23 48.27
C LYS A 6 5.23 -22.78 47.61
N LEU A 7 5.16 -21.54 47.13
CA LEU A 7 4.11 -21.13 46.21
C LEU A 7 4.75 -20.47 44.99
N LEU A 8 4.82 -21.25 43.93
CA LEU A 8 5.04 -20.83 42.55
C LEU A 8 3.73 -20.18 42.07
N VAL A 9 3.76 -18.88 41.78
CA VAL A 9 2.70 -18.20 41.03
C VAL A 9 3.33 -17.60 39.79
N SER A 10 3.31 -18.37 38.71
CA SER A 10 3.61 -17.90 37.36
C SER A 10 2.31 -17.41 36.75
N ALA A 11 2.10 -16.10 36.73
CA ALA A 11 0.97 -15.48 36.03
C ALA A 11 1.40 -15.17 34.59
N LEU A 12 0.94 -15.99 33.66
CA LEU A 12 1.09 -15.82 32.22
C LEU A 12 0.28 -14.60 31.77
N VAL A 13 0.95 -13.47 31.54
CA VAL A 13 0.31 -12.27 30.96
C VAL A 13 0.21 -12.45 29.45
N VAL A 14 -0.97 -12.87 28.96
CA VAL A 14 -1.28 -12.91 27.53
C VAL A 14 -1.55 -11.47 27.07
N SER A 15 -0.58 -10.88 26.37
CA SER A 15 -0.73 -9.56 25.76
C SER A 15 -1.49 -9.69 24.44
N PHE A 16 -2.76 -9.29 24.43
CA PHE A 16 -3.55 -9.16 23.20
C PHE A 16 -3.02 -7.98 22.38
N MET A 17 -2.25 -8.27 21.32
CA MET A 17 -1.90 -7.28 20.30
C MET A 17 -3.17 -6.96 19.49
N THR A 18 -3.77 -5.81 19.74
CA THR A 18 -4.86 -5.30 18.90
C THR A 18 -4.26 -4.73 17.62
N SER A 19 -4.46 -5.43 16.50
CA SER A 19 -4.12 -4.90 15.18
C SER A 19 -5.08 -3.79 14.82
N VAL A 20 -4.59 -2.55 14.79
CA VAL A 20 -5.36 -1.39 14.32
C VAL A 20 -5.44 -1.47 12.81
N SER A 21 -6.55 -1.99 12.28
CA SER A 21 -6.92 -1.76 10.88
C SER A 21 -7.57 -0.39 10.80
N SER A 22 -6.92 0.56 10.13
CA SER A 22 -7.53 1.87 9.86
C SER A 22 -8.63 1.69 8.82
N PRO A 23 -9.90 2.02 9.13
CA PRO A 23 -10.93 2.04 8.10
C PRO A 23 -10.62 3.17 7.11
N VAL A 24 -10.49 2.82 5.82
CA VAL A 24 -10.50 3.80 4.73
C VAL A 24 -11.86 4.50 4.75
N ARG A 25 -11.86 5.75 5.21
CA ARG A 25 -13.04 6.60 5.25
C ARG A 25 -13.23 7.16 3.85
N ALA A 26 -14.31 6.78 3.16
CA ALA A 26 -14.75 7.49 1.97
C ALA A 26 -15.17 8.89 2.41
N ASP A 27 -14.37 9.89 2.06
CA ASP A 27 -14.61 11.30 2.39
C ASP A 27 -15.70 11.85 1.46
N ASP A 28 -16.93 11.83 1.96
CA ASP A 28 -18.12 12.37 1.31
C ASP A 28 -18.13 13.90 1.48
N HIS A 29 -18.03 14.62 0.35
CA HIS A 29 -18.31 16.06 0.21
C HIS A 29 -17.56 17.06 1.11
N LYS A 30 -16.28 17.34 0.82
CA LYS A 30 -15.68 18.70 0.97
C LYS A 30 -14.81 19.07 -0.24
N SER A 31 -15.44 19.57 -1.31
CA SER A 31 -14.72 19.97 -2.53
C SER A 31 -13.99 21.32 -2.44
N GLN A 32 -14.06 22.07 -1.33
CA GLN A 32 -13.74 23.49 -1.40
C GLN A 32 -12.25 23.88 -1.24
N ASN A 33 -11.31 22.94 -1.13
CA ASN A 33 -9.89 23.31 -1.10
C ASN A 33 -8.92 22.18 -1.49
N LYS A 34 -9.24 21.38 -2.50
CA LYS A 34 -8.26 20.38 -3.00
C LYS A 34 -7.08 21.07 -3.68
N VAL A 35 -5.88 20.66 -3.30
CA VAL A 35 -4.59 21.06 -3.88
C VAL A 35 -4.26 20.19 -5.10
N PHE A 36 -4.66 18.92 -5.06
CA PHE A 36 -4.50 17.97 -6.16
C PHE A 36 -5.63 16.94 -6.22
N ALA A 37 -5.73 16.24 -7.34
CA ALA A 37 -6.43 14.97 -7.45
C ALA A 37 -5.47 13.86 -7.91
N ALA A 38 -5.78 12.64 -7.49
CA ALA A 38 -5.00 11.45 -7.80
C ALA A 38 -5.91 10.32 -8.27
N VAL A 39 -5.46 9.58 -9.27
CA VAL A 39 -6.07 8.31 -9.70
C VAL A 39 -4.99 7.27 -9.92
N MET A 40 -5.31 6.04 -9.54
CA MET A 40 -4.43 4.89 -9.62
C MET A 40 -5.17 3.73 -10.28
N PHE A 41 -4.56 3.07 -11.26
CA PHE A 41 -5.16 1.94 -11.95
C PHE A 41 -4.09 0.98 -12.52
N PRO A 42 -4.39 -0.32 -12.65
CA PRO A 42 -3.48 -1.28 -13.26
C PRO A 42 -3.27 -0.98 -14.74
N ALA A 43 -2.07 -1.22 -15.24
CA ALA A 43 -1.80 -1.21 -16.68
C ALA A 43 -2.19 -2.55 -17.32
N ALA A 44 -2.22 -2.60 -18.66
CA ALA A 44 -2.54 -3.82 -19.41
C ALA A 44 -1.55 -4.98 -19.16
N LYS A 45 -0.31 -4.68 -18.75
CA LYS A 45 0.68 -5.67 -18.34
C LYS A 45 0.56 -5.90 -16.83
N ASN A 46 0.53 -7.18 -16.42
CA ASN A 46 0.62 -7.57 -15.02
C ASN A 46 1.88 -6.93 -14.39
N SER A 47 1.77 -6.56 -13.11
CA SER A 47 2.83 -5.89 -12.33
C SER A 47 3.17 -4.44 -12.70
N LYS A 48 2.42 -3.80 -13.61
CA LYS A 48 2.56 -2.37 -13.89
C LYS A 48 1.33 -1.59 -13.44
N LEU A 49 1.56 -0.40 -12.90
CA LEU A 49 0.51 0.41 -12.29
C LEU A 49 0.69 1.88 -12.67
N TRP A 50 -0.40 2.50 -13.12
CA TRP A 50 -0.45 3.92 -13.45
C TRP A 50 -0.82 4.72 -12.23
N LEU A 51 -0.06 5.78 -11.97
CA LEU A 51 -0.42 6.85 -11.06
C LEU A 51 -0.48 8.16 -11.84
N CYS A 52 -1.65 8.79 -11.83
CA CYS A 52 -1.89 10.07 -12.46
C CYS A 52 -2.29 11.08 -11.39
N LEU A 53 -1.60 12.22 -11.38
CA LEU A 53 -1.81 13.33 -10.47
C LEU A 53 -2.07 14.60 -11.27
N GLU A 54 -3.04 15.37 -10.83
CA GLU A 54 -3.34 16.69 -11.36
C GLU A 54 -3.33 17.72 -10.23
N LYS A 55 -2.53 18.76 -10.40
CA LYS A 55 -2.32 19.84 -9.44
C LYS A 55 -3.25 21.00 -9.78
N TYR A 56 -4.01 21.45 -8.80
CA TYR A 56 -4.96 22.55 -8.93
C TYR A 56 -4.40 23.89 -8.40
N LYS A 57 -3.45 23.83 -7.47
CA LYS A 57 -2.92 25.00 -6.73
C LYS A 57 -1.43 25.16 -6.90
N SER A 58 -1.03 26.15 -7.70
CA SER A 58 0.36 26.39 -8.12
C SER A 58 1.35 26.55 -6.96
N GLU A 59 0.90 27.16 -5.87
CA GLU A 59 1.67 27.54 -4.69
C GLU A 59 2.10 26.37 -3.80
N SER A 60 1.56 25.18 -4.04
CA SER A 60 1.86 23.97 -3.26
C SER A 60 2.83 23.06 -3.99
N LYS A 61 3.75 22.42 -3.26
CA LYS A 61 4.49 21.28 -3.80
C LYS A 61 3.71 19.98 -3.56
N ILE A 62 3.87 19.00 -4.44
CA ILE A 62 3.32 17.65 -4.25
C ILE A 62 4.49 16.71 -4.02
N ASP A 63 4.52 16.09 -2.84
CA ASP A 63 5.46 15.04 -2.46
C ASP A 63 4.75 13.68 -2.63
N LEU A 64 5.40 12.75 -3.32
CA LEU A 64 4.94 11.39 -3.57
C LEU A 64 5.92 10.39 -2.94
N THR A 65 5.40 9.47 -2.14
CA THR A 65 6.18 8.38 -1.53
C THR A 65 5.52 7.04 -1.78
N LEU A 66 6.27 6.01 -2.14
CA LEU A 66 5.83 4.61 -2.08
C LEU A 66 6.43 3.95 -0.85
N VAL A 67 5.60 3.28 -0.07
CA VAL A 67 6.04 2.49 1.09
C VAL A 67 5.57 1.04 1.02
N ASN A 68 6.33 0.14 1.64
CA ASN A 68 5.90 -1.26 1.90
C ASN A 68 5.06 -1.36 3.19
N GLU A 69 4.66 -2.58 3.55
CA GLU A 69 3.86 -2.87 4.76
C GLU A 69 4.58 -2.48 6.07
N GLN A 70 5.90 -2.55 6.07
CA GLN A 70 6.75 -2.19 7.22
C GLN A 70 6.91 -0.66 7.35
N GLY A 71 6.48 0.10 6.35
CA GLY A 71 6.62 1.55 6.28
C GLY A 71 7.95 2.02 5.68
N ASP A 72 8.78 1.11 5.17
CA ASP A 72 10.02 1.46 4.48
C ASP A 72 9.72 2.20 3.20
N ILE A 73 10.49 3.26 2.93
CA ILE A 73 10.35 4.07 1.73
C ILE A 73 11.06 3.38 0.56
N LEU A 74 10.29 2.97 -0.44
CA LEU A 74 10.81 2.36 -1.67
C LEU A 74 11.02 3.37 -2.79
N PHE A 75 10.25 4.45 -2.77
CA PHE A 75 10.34 5.54 -3.74
C PHE A 75 9.92 6.85 -3.10
N HIS A 76 10.58 7.95 -3.47
CA HIS A 76 10.21 9.29 -3.05
C HIS A 76 10.57 10.31 -4.13
N GLU A 77 9.62 11.15 -4.50
CA GLU A 77 9.81 12.22 -5.49
C GLU A 77 8.94 13.44 -5.19
N VAL A 78 9.47 14.64 -5.44
CA VAL A 78 8.67 15.87 -5.52
C VAL A 78 8.15 16.03 -6.95
N VAL A 79 7.00 15.44 -7.24
CA VAL A 79 6.45 15.29 -8.60
C VAL A 79 5.91 16.60 -9.22
N SER A 80 5.72 17.63 -8.41
CA SER A 80 5.40 18.99 -8.87
C SER A 80 5.85 20.02 -7.85
N GLY A 81 6.88 20.79 -8.19
CA GLY A 81 7.40 21.86 -7.34
C GLY A 81 6.42 23.02 -7.15
N LYS A 82 6.70 23.85 -6.14
CA LYS A 82 6.00 25.13 -5.92
C LYS A 82 6.20 26.04 -7.13
N ASN A 83 5.11 26.64 -7.63
CA ASN A 83 5.06 27.48 -8.82
C ASN A 83 5.55 26.80 -10.11
N SER A 84 5.61 25.46 -10.13
CA SER A 84 5.88 24.71 -11.36
C SER A 84 4.77 24.94 -12.38
N ARG A 85 5.16 25.09 -13.66
CA ARG A 85 4.22 25.10 -14.79
C ARG A 85 3.68 23.70 -15.10
N GLN A 86 4.33 22.66 -14.59
CA GLN A 86 3.85 21.29 -14.72
C GLN A 86 2.71 21.07 -13.72
N THR A 87 1.50 20.93 -14.25
CA THR A 87 0.29 20.68 -13.47
C THR A 87 -0.12 19.21 -13.46
N ALA A 88 0.44 18.39 -14.35
CA ALA A 88 0.15 16.96 -14.44
C ALA A 88 1.40 16.12 -14.26
N TYR A 89 1.26 15.03 -13.51
CA TYR A 89 2.26 13.97 -13.40
C TYR A 89 1.58 12.65 -13.73
N ARG A 90 2.15 11.88 -14.66
CA ARG A 90 1.62 10.60 -15.10
C ARG A 90 2.77 9.63 -15.23
N GLN A 91 2.86 8.68 -14.31
CA GLN A 91 3.95 7.72 -14.27
C GLN A 91 3.38 6.31 -14.25
N GLN A 92 3.97 5.44 -15.08
CA GLN A 92 3.79 4.00 -14.97
C GLN A 92 4.93 3.47 -14.11
N PHE A 93 4.57 2.85 -12.99
CA PHE A 93 5.51 2.17 -12.11
C PHE A 93 5.58 0.70 -12.49
N ASP A 94 6.81 0.18 -12.57
CA ASP A 94 7.07 -1.23 -12.77
C ASP A 94 7.35 -1.88 -11.41
N MET A 95 6.48 -2.82 -11.02
CA MET A 95 6.56 -3.51 -9.74
C MET A 95 7.08 -4.94 -9.87
N SER A 96 7.61 -5.31 -11.04
CA SER A 96 8.08 -6.67 -11.31
C SER A 96 9.21 -7.14 -10.40
N GLU A 97 10.00 -6.21 -9.85
CA GLU A 97 11.09 -6.51 -8.92
C GLU A 97 10.66 -6.47 -7.44
N LEU A 98 9.41 -6.10 -7.16
CA LEU A 98 8.87 -6.09 -5.80
C LEU A 98 8.30 -7.47 -5.45
N LYS A 99 8.46 -7.85 -4.18
CA LYS A 99 7.86 -9.08 -3.65
C LYS A 99 6.34 -8.93 -3.51
N ASP A 100 5.64 -10.05 -3.48
CA ASP A 100 4.25 -10.10 -3.06
C ASP A 100 4.07 -9.41 -1.70
N GLY A 101 3.01 -8.61 -1.58
CA GLY A 101 2.76 -7.78 -0.39
C GLY A 101 1.86 -6.58 -0.68
N THR A 102 1.56 -5.82 0.37
CA THR A 102 0.78 -4.59 0.29
C THR A 102 1.69 -3.37 0.25
N TYR A 103 1.37 -2.45 -0.63
CA TYR A 103 2.14 -1.23 -0.84
C TYR A 103 1.20 -0.04 -0.84
N THR A 104 1.71 1.13 -0.45
CA THR A 104 0.91 2.35 -0.36
C THR A 104 1.65 3.53 -0.99
N PHE A 105 1.01 4.17 -1.97
CA PHE A 105 1.40 5.51 -2.38
C PHE A 105 0.83 6.52 -1.38
N ARG A 106 1.71 7.30 -0.75
CA ARG A 106 1.37 8.45 0.08
C ARG A 106 1.63 9.72 -0.72
N ILE A 107 0.60 10.53 -0.90
CA ILE A 107 0.66 11.79 -1.66
C ILE A 107 0.33 12.92 -0.70
N SER A 108 1.20 13.93 -0.63
CA SER A 108 0.98 15.07 0.26
C SER A 108 1.26 16.40 -0.42
N ALA A 109 0.44 17.39 -0.12
CA ALA A 109 0.59 18.76 -0.59
C ALA A 109 -0.02 19.73 0.43
N GLY A 110 0.83 20.41 1.19
CA GLY A 110 0.37 21.27 2.30
C GLY A 110 -0.39 20.44 3.35
N SER A 111 -1.66 20.78 3.57
CA SER A 111 -2.55 20.05 4.49
C SER A 111 -3.26 18.85 3.86
N GLN A 112 -3.30 18.73 2.52
CA GLN A 112 -3.91 17.58 1.85
C GLN A 112 -2.96 16.40 1.90
N LYS A 113 -3.45 15.26 2.40
CA LYS A 113 -2.77 13.96 2.38
C LYS A 113 -3.74 12.91 1.84
N GLU A 114 -3.32 12.15 0.84
CA GLU A 114 -4.07 11.02 0.29
C GLU A 114 -3.18 9.77 0.30
N GLU A 115 -3.77 8.61 0.64
CA GLU A 115 -3.10 7.31 0.57
C GLU A 115 -3.83 6.41 -0.43
N ARG A 116 -3.08 5.67 -1.24
CA ARG A 116 -3.60 4.71 -2.23
C ARG A 116 -2.86 3.38 -2.08
N SER A 117 -3.51 2.42 -1.44
CA SER A 117 -2.95 1.09 -1.20
C SER A 117 -3.32 0.10 -2.30
N PHE A 118 -2.43 -0.83 -2.58
CA PHE A 118 -2.65 -1.94 -3.52
C PHE A 118 -1.87 -3.18 -3.06
N LYS A 119 -2.29 -4.36 -3.55
CA LYS A 119 -1.66 -5.64 -3.24
C LYS A 119 -1.01 -6.21 -4.50
N LEU A 120 0.24 -6.66 -4.37
CA LEU A 120 0.92 -7.48 -5.35
C LEU A 120 0.80 -8.94 -4.91
N SER A 121 0.41 -9.80 -5.84
CA SER A 121 0.31 -11.23 -5.63
C SER A 121 0.64 -11.96 -6.91
N THR A 122 1.50 -12.97 -6.82
CA THR A 122 1.80 -13.88 -7.90
C THR A 122 0.67 -14.90 -8.00
N PRO A 123 0.05 -15.09 -9.18
CA PRO A 123 -1.00 -16.09 -9.33
C PRO A 123 -0.42 -17.49 -9.11
N THR A 124 -1.06 -18.29 -8.27
CA THR A 124 -0.71 -19.70 -8.09
C THR A 124 -0.94 -20.43 -9.39
N VAL A 125 0.10 -21.09 -9.91
CA VAL A 125 -0.04 -22.00 -11.06
C VAL A 125 -0.72 -23.27 -10.54
N GLU A 126 -1.97 -23.51 -10.95
CA GLU A 126 -2.59 -24.81 -10.73
C GLU A 126 -1.90 -25.84 -11.62
N GLU A 127 -1.20 -26.79 -11.00
CA GLU A 127 -0.54 -27.87 -11.72
C GLU A 127 -1.61 -28.81 -12.29
N VAL A 128 -1.91 -28.66 -13.58
CA VAL A 128 -2.78 -29.60 -14.29
C VAL A 128 -1.99 -30.89 -14.51
N GLN A 129 -2.14 -31.85 -13.60
CA GLN A 129 -1.52 -33.15 -13.80
C GLN A 129 -2.08 -33.81 -15.07
N PRO A 130 -1.22 -34.30 -15.98
CA PRO A 130 -1.69 -34.97 -17.17
C PRO A 130 -2.46 -36.25 -16.80
N ALA A 131 -3.72 -36.33 -17.19
CA ALA A 131 -4.48 -37.56 -17.07
C ALA A 131 -3.89 -38.62 -18.02
N ARG A 132 -3.17 -39.60 -17.47
CA ARG A 132 -2.65 -40.73 -18.25
C ARG A 132 -3.78 -41.71 -18.53
N ILE A 133 -4.31 -41.70 -19.74
CA ILE A 133 -5.25 -42.72 -20.21
C ILE A 133 -4.43 -43.93 -20.66
N ILE A 134 -4.53 -45.05 -19.94
CA ILE A 134 -3.93 -46.33 -20.36
C ILE A 134 -5.05 -47.18 -20.97
N ALA A 135 -4.96 -47.46 -22.27
CA ALA A 135 -5.80 -48.45 -22.91
C ALA A 135 -5.25 -49.85 -22.60
N ILE A 136 -6.05 -50.68 -21.93
CA ILE A 136 -5.78 -52.11 -21.78
C ILE A 136 -6.48 -52.82 -22.94
N LYS A 137 -5.74 -53.66 -23.68
CA LYS A 137 -6.24 -54.50 -24.77
C LYS A 137 -6.29 -55.95 -24.34
#